data_AF-A0A3M9YWF5-F1
#
_entry.id   AF-A0A3M9YWF5-F1
#
_cell.length_a   1.000
_cell.length_b   1.000
_cell.length_c   1.000
_cell.angle_alpha   90.00
_cell.angle_beta   90.00
_cell.angle_gamma   90.00
#
_symmetry.space_group_name_H-M   'P 1'
#
loop_
_entity.id
_entity.type
_entity.pdbx_description
1 polymer ?
#
loop_
_entity_poly.entity_id
_entity_poly.type
_entity_poly.pdbx_seq_one_letter_code
_entity_poly.pdbx_strand_id
1 'polypeptide(L)' 'MSTEALFQQLKHPNPHLRDEAMWQLVEQRDETTIPRLMAILDDADTNYRRAAVKALGAIGVDAVPPLVEALL' A
#
# COMPACT_ATOMS: atom_id res chain seq x y z
N MET A 1 14.93 3.23 -3.74
CA MET A 1 14.28 4.53 -3.44
C MET A 1 14.01 4.59 -1.95
N SER A 2 13.78 5.77 -1.35
CA SER A 2 13.31 5.80 0.04
C SER A 2 11.87 5.27 0.13
N THR A 3 11.50 4.70 1.28
CA THR A 3 10.12 4.26 1.56
C THR A 3 9.12 5.38 1.27
N GLU A 4 9.44 6.62 1.67
CA GLU A 4 8.61 7.79 1.38
C GLU A 4 8.39 8.01 -0.12
N ALA A 5 9.44 7.93 -0.92
CA ALA A 5 9.34 8.14 -2.35
C ALA A 5 8.48 7.06 -3.03
N LEU A 6 8.50 5.82 -2.52
CA LEU A 6 7.64 4.75 -3.02
C LEU A 6 6.17 5.00 -2.69
N PHE A 7 5.86 5.46 -1.48
CA PHE A 7 4.50 5.85 -1.11
C PHE A 7 3.98 7.01 -1.98
N GLN A 8 4.82 7.99 -2.33
CA GLN A 8 4.44 9.02 -3.30
C GLN A 8 4.23 8.45 -4.70
N GLN A 9 5.06 7.49 -5.12
CA GLN A 9 4.95 6.86 -6.44
C GLN A 9 3.69 5.99 -6.59
N LEU A 10 3.10 5.48 -5.50
CA LEU A 10 1.78 4.82 -5.53
C LEU A 10 0.66 5.76 -6.00
N LYS A 11 0.85 7.09 -5.97
CA LYS A 11 -0.10 8.09 -6.50
C LYS A 11 0.11 8.40 -7.98
N HIS A 12 1.18 7.87 -8.58
CA HIS A 12 1.61 8.29 -9.90
C HIS A 12 0.53 7.98 -10.97
N PRO A 13 0.26 8.86 -11.95
CA PRO A 13 -0.80 8.62 -12.96
C PRO A 13 -0.51 7.41 -13.85
N ASN A 14 0.75 7.12 -14.15
CA ASN A 14 1.18 5.91 -14.86
C ASN A 14 0.99 4.65 -14.00
N PRO A 15 0.12 3.70 -14.39
CA PRO A 15 -0.10 2.45 -13.64
C PRO A 15 1.15 1.59 -13.48
N HIS A 16 2.07 1.59 -14.45
CA HIS A 16 3.29 0.80 -14.37
C HIS A 16 4.18 1.26 -13.22
N LEU A 17 4.33 2.58 -13.05
CA LEU A 17 5.12 3.15 -11.95
C LEU A 17 4.46 2.89 -10.59
N ARG A 18 3.12 2.86 -10.51
CA ARG A 18 2.42 2.46 -9.28
C ARG A 18 2.66 0.99 -8.92
N ASP A 19 2.55 0.11 -9.90
CA ASP A 19 2.73 -1.33 -9.68
C ASP A 19 4.20 -1.65 -9.33
N GLU A 20 5.17 -0.95 -9.93
CA GLU A 20 6.59 -1.05 -9.54
C GLU A 20 6.81 -0.62 -8.09
N ALA A 21 6.27 0.53 -7.69
CA ALA A 21 6.37 1.01 -6.32
C ALA A 21 5.69 0.08 -5.31
N MET A 22 4.53 -0.50 -5.69
CA MET A 22 3.82 -1.49 -4.91
C MET A 22 4.69 -2.72 -4.66
N TRP A 23 5.27 -3.32 -5.70
CA TRP A 23 6.12 -4.50 -5.54
C TRP A 23 7.37 -4.21 -4.71
N GLN A 24 8.01 -3.07 -4.94
CA GLN A 24 9.16 -2.66 -4.12
C GLN A 24 8.78 -2.48 -2.65
N LEU A 25 7.61 -1.90 -2.34
CA LEU A 25 7.14 -1.77 -0.95
C LEU A 25 6.87 -3.12 -0.29
N VAL A 26 6.31 -4.08 -1.03
CA VAL A 26 6.05 -5.44 -0.53
C VAL A 26 7.36 -6.18 -0.26
N GLU A 27 8.35 -6.03 -1.15
CA GLU A 27 9.67 -6.67 -1.05
C GLU A 27 10.50 -6.12 0.11
N GLN A 28 10.50 -4.80 0.31
CA GLN A 28 11.27 -4.15 1.38
C GLN A 28 10.46 -3.87 2.65
N ARG A 29 9.31 -4.53 2.81
CA ARG A 29 8.36 -4.22 3.88
C ARG A 29 9.01 -4.30 5.26
N ASP A 30 8.63 -3.36 6.11
CA ASP A 30 8.98 -3.28 7.52
C ASP A 30 7.71 -3.23 8.39
N GLU A 31 7.89 -3.14 9.70
CA GLU A 31 6.82 -3.02 10.69
C GLU A 31 5.88 -1.82 10.47
N THR A 32 6.31 -0.81 9.72
CA THR A 32 5.52 0.40 9.45
C THR A 32 4.70 0.30 8.16
N THR A 33 5.02 -0.67 7.31
CA THR A 33 4.45 -0.78 5.96
C THR A 33 2.95 -1.08 5.99
N ILE A 34 2.50 -2.05 6.80
CA ILE A 34 1.08 -2.39 6.91
C ILE A 34 0.26 -1.25 7.54
N PRO A 35 0.65 -0.67 8.71
CA PRO A 35 -0.08 0.47 9.29
C PRO A 35 -0.23 1.65 8.32
N ARG A 36 0.82 1.93 7.55
CA ARG A 36 0.79 3.03 6.58
C ARG A 36 -0.10 2.72 5.37
N LEU A 37 -0.09 1.49 4.87
CA LEU A 37 -1.00 1.05 3.81
C LEU A 37 -2.46 1.06 4.26
N MET A 38 -2.74 0.67 5.51
CA MET A 38 -4.08 0.75 6.12
C MET A 38 -4.60 2.19 6.17
N ALA A 39 -3.76 3.15 6.57
CA ALA A 39 -4.14 4.57 6.62
C ALA A 39 -4.49 5.16 5.24
N ILE A 40 -4.02 4.55 4.15
CA ILE A 40 -4.32 4.99 2.78
C ILE A 40 -5.72 4.53 2.34
N LEU A 41 -6.34 3.56 3.01
CA LEU A 41 -7.66 3.05 2.61
C LEU A 41 -8.77 4.11 2.71
N ASP A 42 -8.56 5.18 3.48
CA ASP A 42 -9.46 6.33 3.60
C ASP A 42 -9.06 7.54 2.72
N ASP A 43 -7.99 7.43 1.92
CA ASP A 43 -7.49 8.55 1.11
C ASP A 43 -8.49 8.92 -0.01
N ALA A 44 -8.66 10.21 -0.29
CA ALA A 44 -9.57 10.67 -1.34
C ALA A 44 -9.13 10.22 -2.75
N ASP A 45 -7.82 10.05 -2.99
CA ASP A 45 -7.28 9.61 -4.26
C ASP A 45 -7.54 8.12 -4.51
N THR A 46 -8.47 7.84 -5.43
CA THR A 46 -8.83 6.49 -5.88
C THR A 46 -7.64 5.66 -6.38
N ASN A 47 -6.64 6.27 -7.03
CA ASN A 47 -5.48 5.53 -7.52
C ASN A 47 -4.62 5.07 -6.36
N TYR A 48 -4.43 5.95 -5.37
CA TYR A 48 -3.64 5.66 -4.19
C TYR A 48 -4.30 4.59 -3.32
N ARG A 49 -5.61 4.70 -3.08
CA ARG A 49 -6.40 3.65 -2.40
C ARG A 49 -6.27 2.29 -3.09
N ARG A 50 -6.46 2.25 -4.42
CA ARG A 50 -6.36 0.99 -5.18
C ARG A 50 -4.96 0.39 -5.11
N ALA A 51 -3.92 1.22 -5.16
CA ALA A 51 -2.55 0.76 -5.02
C ALA A 51 -2.28 0.18 -3.62
N ALA A 52 -2.80 0.82 -2.56
CA ALA A 52 -2.71 0.30 -1.20
C ALA A 52 -3.44 -1.03 -1.02
N VAL A 53 -4.65 -1.17 -1.56
CA VAL A 53 -5.40 -2.44 -1.55
C VAL A 53 -4.60 -3.56 -2.24
N LYS A 54 -4.01 -3.28 -3.41
CA LYS A 54 -3.14 -4.24 -4.10
C LYS A 54 -1.94 -4.64 -3.25
N ALA A 55 -1.27 -3.68 -2.64
CA ALA A 55 -0.10 -3.91 -1.79
C ALA A 55 -0.47 -4.78 -0.58
N LEU A 56 -1.57 -4.47 0.13
CA LEU A 56 -2.06 -5.28 1.24
C LEU A 56 -2.42 -6.70 0.80
N GLY A 57 -3.05 -6.86 -0.37
CA GLY A 57 -3.33 -8.18 -0.96
C GLY A 57 -2.06 -8.96 -1.32
N ALA A 58 -1.01 -8.29 -1.79
CA ALA A 58 0.27 -8.89 -2.11
C ALA A 58 1.10 -9.25 -0.86
N ILE A 59 0.95 -8.49 0.24
CA ILE A 59 1.50 -8.84 1.56
C ILE A 59 0.84 -10.13 2.08
N GLY A 60 -0.46 -10.28 1.89
CA GLY A 60 -1.19 -11.50 2.19
C GLY A 60 -1.61 -11.61 3.67
N VAL A 61 -1.33 -12.75 4.30
CA VAL A 61 -1.89 -13.12 5.62
C VAL A 61 -1.57 -12.10 6.72
N ASP A 62 -0.41 -11.46 6.67
CA ASP A 62 0.01 -10.45 7.66
C ASP A 62 -0.91 -9.21 7.65
N ALA A 63 -1.57 -8.92 6.52
CA ALA A 63 -2.51 -7.81 6.39
C ALA A 63 -3.93 -8.16 6.87
N VAL A 64 -4.26 -9.45 7.07
CA VAL A 64 -5.62 -9.89 7.41
C VAL A 64 -6.08 -9.37 8.78
N PRO A 65 -5.31 -9.49 9.88
CA PRO A 65 -5.76 -9.02 11.19
C PRO A 65 -6.17 -7.53 11.21
N PRO A 66 -5.35 -6.56 10.74
CA PRO A 66 -5.76 -5.16 10.75
C PRO A 66 -6.91 -4.87 9.78
N LEU A 67 -7.03 -5.60 8.66
CA LEU A 67 -8.18 -5.47 7.76
C LEU A 67 -9.48 -5.92 8.41
N VAL A 68 -9.47 -7.01 9.17
CA VAL A 68 -10.65 -7.48 9.90
C VAL A 68 -11.02 -6.50 11.00
N GLU A 69 -10.05 -6.00 11.74
CA GLU A 69 -10.27 -5.00 12.80
C GLU A 69 -10.94 -3.73 12.25
N ALA A 70 -10.54 -3.26 11.07
CA ALA A 70 -11.13 -2.08 10.44
C ALA A 70 -12.59 -2.25 9.96
N LEU A 71 -13.12 -3.47 9.94
CA LEU A 71 -14.48 -3.78 9.50
C LEU A 71 -15.47 -4.00 10.64
N LEU A 72 -14.99 -3.99 11.89
CA LEU A 72 -15.79 -4.17 13.11
C LEU A 72 -16.19 -2.82 13.71
#